data_AF-A0A5J5B4K7-F1
#
_entry.id   AF-A0A5J5B4K7-F1
#
_cell.length_a   1.000
_cell.length_b   1.000
_cell.length_c   1.000
_cell.angle_alpha   90.00
_cell.angle_beta   90.00
_cell.angle_gamma   90.00
#
_symmetry.space_group_name_H-M   'P 1'
#
loop_
_entity.id
_entity.type
_entity.pdbx_description
1 polymer ?
#
loop_
_entity_poly.entity_id
_entity_poly.type
_entity_poly.pdbx_seq_one_letter_code
_entity_poly.pdbx_strand_id
1 'polypeptide(L)'
;MESSSVITPEDVLESLMNDGTIDAIRLKIINQLKGNEELKNTTIKMVEQSKVLNTPGAEKQTKRELFDALRQELETSVLEKASKSVWDLILDNGGLGKEISETVERVFCRLSGREAPLFPPDIVTLIEKEKERIKGSEESKGKEKENENEHSDSTSKKRKFDQMNSEEGAEEVASRSSNPPAMLNDSSKIP
;
A
#
# COMPACT_ATOMS: atom_id res chain seq x y z
N MET A 1 -27.49 5.63 -24.68
CA MET A 1 -26.39 5.39 -25.63
C MET A 1 -25.11 5.64 -24.84
N GLU A 2 -24.51 4.58 -24.31
CA GLU A 2 -23.22 4.68 -23.63
C GLU A 2 -22.19 5.07 -24.68
N SER A 3 -21.73 6.31 -24.63
CA SER A 3 -20.62 6.79 -25.45
C SER A 3 -19.39 5.99 -25.07
N SER A 4 -19.02 5.00 -25.89
CA SER A 4 -17.72 4.33 -25.81
C SER A 4 -16.63 5.30 -26.23
N SER A 5 -16.39 6.33 -25.42
CA SER A 5 -15.20 7.16 -25.55
C SER A 5 -14.02 6.28 -25.18
N VAL A 6 -13.05 6.22 -26.08
CA VAL A 6 -11.77 5.57 -25.80
C VAL A 6 -11.14 6.31 -24.63
N ILE A 7 -10.95 5.61 -23.51
CA ILE A 7 -10.27 6.17 -22.34
C ILE A 7 -8.81 6.40 -22.70
N THR A 8 -8.35 7.63 -22.51
CA THR A 8 -6.97 8.04 -22.75
C THR A 8 -6.15 7.95 -21.46
N PRO A 9 -4.81 7.86 -21.55
CA PRO A 9 -3.94 7.95 -20.38
C PRO A 9 -4.15 9.24 -19.57
N GLU A 10 -4.47 10.34 -20.25
CA GLU A 10 -4.75 11.64 -19.65
C GLU A 10 -6.00 11.60 -18.76
N ASP A 11 -7.07 10.91 -19.19
CA ASP A 11 -8.28 10.74 -18.39
C ASP A 11 -8.00 9.99 -17.07
N VAL A 12 -7.15 8.95 -17.16
CA VAL A 12 -6.72 8.17 -15.98
C VAL A 12 -5.89 9.04 -15.04
N LEU A 13 -4.95 9.80 -15.59
CA LEU A 13 -4.10 10.70 -14.81
C LEU A 13 -4.91 11.80 -14.12
N GLU A 14 -5.85 12.42 -14.84
CA GLU A 14 -6.75 13.44 -14.29
C GLU A 14 -7.59 12.86 -13.13
N SER A 15 -8.17 11.66 -13.30
CA SER A 15 -8.89 11.00 -12.21
C SER A 15 -8.01 10.79 -10.96
N LEU A 16 -6.77 10.30 -11.14
CA LEU A 16 -5.83 10.03 -10.04
C LEU A 16 -5.34 11.30 -9.34
N MET A 17 -5.24 12.41 -10.07
CA MET A 17 -4.89 13.72 -9.52
C MET A 17 -6.05 14.29 -8.70
N ASN A 18 -7.28 14.14 -9.19
CA ASN A 18 -8.46 14.74 -8.58
C ASN A 18 -8.95 14.01 -7.32
N ASP A 19 -8.71 12.70 -7.20
CA ASP A 19 -9.12 11.90 -6.03
C ASP A 19 -8.05 11.81 -4.93
N GLY A 20 -6.90 12.47 -5.10
CA GLY A 20 -5.79 12.50 -4.14
C GLY A 20 -4.93 11.23 -4.12
N THR A 21 -5.17 10.28 -5.03
CA THR A 21 -4.40 9.03 -5.10
C THR A 21 -2.92 9.29 -5.38
N ILE A 22 -2.57 10.25 -6.25
CA ILE A 22 -1.17 10.60 -6.52
C ILE A 22 -0.47 11.12 -5.25
N ASP A 23 -1.13 11.97 -4.47
CA ASP A 23 -0.58 12.47 -3.23
C ASP A 23 -0.41 11.37 -2.19
N ALA A 24 -1.35 10.42 -2.12
CA ALA A 24 -1.25 9.25 -1.25
C ALA A 24 -0.06 8.34 -1.65
N ILE A 25 0.14 8.10 -2.96
CA ILE A 25 1.30 7.37 -3.48
C ILE A 25 2.60 8.11 -3.15
N ARG A 26 2.65 9.43 -3.38
CA ARG A 26 3.82 10.26 -3.03
C ARG A 26 4.15 10.14 -1.54
N LEU A 27 3.14 10.18 -0.67
CA LEU A 27 3.33 10.03 0.78
C LEU A 27 3.89 8.65 1.14
N LYS A 28 3.39 7.57 0.51
CA LYS A 28 3.94 6.21 0.69
C LYS A 28 5.42 6.14 0.29
N ILE A 29 5.78 6.69 -0.87
CA ILE A 29 7.18 6.75 -1.35
C ILE A 29 8.06 7.47 -0.32
N ILE A 30 7.63 8.66 0.13
CA ILE A 30 8.38 9.45 1.13
C ILE A 30 8.57 8.66 2.43
N ASN A 31 7.52 7.99 2.91
CA ASN A 31 7.61 7.22 4.16
C ASN A 31 8.56 6.03 4.04
N GLN A 32 8.55 5.31 2.91
CA GLN A 32 9.50 4.22 2.68
C GLN A 32 10.94 4.73 2.58
N LEU A 33 11.19 5.86 1.90
CA LEU A 33 12.52 6.46 1.84
C LEU A 33 13.01 6.95 3.20
N LYS A 34 12.15 7.57 4.00
CA LYS A 34 12.47 7.96 5.38
C LYS A 34 12.78 6.76 6.28
N GLY A 35 12.19 5.60 5.98
CA GLY A 35 12.44 4.33 6.66
C GLY A 35 13.64 3.54 6.11
N ASN A 36 14.26 3.98 5.01
CA ASN A 36 15.34 3.25 4.36
C ASN A 36 16.66 3.41 5.14
N GLU A 37 17.01 2.39 5.92
CA GLU A 37 18.25 2.35 6.70
C GLU A 37 19.51 2.30 5.84
N GLU A 38 19.47 1.69 4.66
CA GLU A 38 20.62 1.65 3.75
C GLU A 38 20.99 3.05 3.24
N LEU A 39 19.98 3.84 2.86
CA LEU A 39 20.18 5.22 2.42
C LEU A 39 20.71 6.09 3.57
N LYS A 40 20.18 5.92 4.79
CA LYS A 40 20.70 6.59 6.00
C LYS A 40 22.16 6.22 6.28
N ASN A 41 22.47 4.93 6.29
CA ASN A 41 23.83 4.43 6.56
C ASN A 41 24.83 4.90 5.51
N THR A 42 24.41 4.93 4.24
CA THR A 42 25.24 5.48 3.15
C THR A 42 25.50 6.96 3.37
N THR A 43 24.47 7.74 3.74
CA THR A 43 24.61 9.18 4.03
C THR A 43 25.54 9.42 5.22
N ILE A 44 25.43 8.64 6.30
CA ILE A 44 26.33 8.73 7.45
C ILE A 44 27.78 8.48 7.02
N LYS A 45 28.04 7.42 6.24
CA LYS A 45 29.40 7.14 5.72
C LYS A 45 29.95 8.28 4.85
N MET A 46 29.10 8.90 4.02
CA MET A 46 29.50 10.04 3.21
C MET A 46 29.87 11.26 4.07
N VAL A 47 29.13 11.49 5.16
CA VAL A 47 29.46 12.54 6.14
C VAL A 47 30.77 12.21 6.87
N GLU A 48 30.98 10.98 7.32
CA GLU A 48 32.23 10.55 7.96
C GLU A 48 33.45 10.73 7.04
N GLN A 49 33.26 10.52 5.73
CA GLN A 49 34.30 10.67 4.70
C GLN A 49 34.40 12.10 4.13
N SER A 50 33.59 13.04 4.62
CA SER A 50 33.55 14.42 4.12
C SER A 50 34.90 15.12 4.22
N LYS A 51 35.30 15.83 3.17
CA LYS A 51 36.49 16.68 3.22
C LYS A 51 36.29 17.86 4.17
N VAL A 52 35.09 18.45 4.22
CA VAL A 52 34.76 19.55 5.12
C VAL A 52 35.03 19.17 6.58
N LEU A 53 34.60 17.97 7.01
CA LEU A 53 34.81 17.51 8.39
C LEU A 53 36.24 17.03 8.65
N ASN A 54 36.91 16.44 7.65
CA ASN A 54 38.26 15.88 7.81
C ASN A 54 39.39 16.89 7.53
N THR A 55 39.07 18.15 7.23
CA THR A 55 40.08 19.20 7.00
C THR A 55 40.56 19.79 8.33
N PRO A 56 41.88 19.97 8.55
CA PRO A 56 42.39 20.63 9.75
C PRO A 56 41.83 22.04 9.91
N GLY A 57 41.34 22.39 11.10
CA GLY A 57 40.71 23.68 11.38
C GLY A 57 39.19 23.66 11.28
N ALA A 58 38.56 22.55 10.85
CA ALA A 58 37.12 22.37 10.91
C ALA A 58 36.56 22.56 12.33
N GLU A 59 37.33 22.21 13.36
CA GLU A 59 36.98 22.37 14.77
C GLU A 59 36.83 23.84 15.22
N LYS A 60 37.33 24.79 14.42
CA LYS A 60 37.25 26.24 14.70
C LYS A 60 36.09 26.92 14.00
N GLN A 61 35.44 26.22 13.06
CA GLN A 61 34.27 26.74 12.36
C GLN A 61 33.02 26.66 13.25
N THR A 62 32.08 27.56 13.02
CA THR A 62 30.79 27.49 13.68
C THR A 62 29.97 26.31 13.17
N LYS A 63 29.03 25.83 13.98
CA LYS A 63 28.09 24.77 13.57
C LYS A 63 27.39 25.12 12.25
N ARG A 64 27.00 26.39 12.05
CA ARG A 64 26.34 26.82 10.81
C ARG A 64 27.27 26.66 9.60
N GLU A 65 28.50 27.17 9.68
CA GLU A 65 29.47 27.07 8.60
C GLU A 65 29.77 25.61 8.23
N LEU A 66 29.92 24.73 9.23
CA LEU A 66 30.13 23.30 9.00
C LEU A 66 28.94 22.65 8.30
N PHE A 67 27.71 22.92 8.73
CA PHE A 67 26.52 22.36 8.09
C PHE A 67 26.32 22.89 6.66
N ASP A 68 26.54 24.18 6.44
CA ASP A 68 26.40 24.79 5.12
C ASP A 68 27.47 24.25 4.15
N ALA A 69 28.72 24.15 4.59
CA ALA A 69 29.80 23.58 3.80
C ALA A 69 29.59 22.07 3.53
N LEU A 70 29.17 21.31 4.55
CA LEU A 70 28.86 19.89 4.40
C LEU A 70 27.70 19.66 3.42
N ARG A 71 26.66 20.50 3.50
CA ARG A 71 25.55 20.48 2.54
C ARG A 71 26.05 20.78 1.13
N GLN A 72 26.89 21.81 0.96
CA GLN A 72 27.45 22.15 -0.35
C GLN A 72 28.30 21.02 -0.95
N GLU A 73 29.01 20.25 -0.12
CA GLU A 73 29.80 19.09 -0.56
C GLU A 73 28.91 17.88 -0.92
N LEU A 74 27.93 17.55 -0.07
CA LEU A 74 27.25 16.26 -0.13
C LEU A 74 25.85 16.27 -0.74
N GLU A 75 25.17 17.43 -0.83
CA GLU A 75 23.76 17.52 -1.22
C GLU A 75 23.49 16.84 -2.57
N THR A 76 24.27 17.15 -3.60
CA THR A 76 24.10 16.55 -4.92
C THR A 76 24.22 15.03 -4.88
N SER A 77 25.26 14.50 -4.24
CA SER A 77 25.49 13.05 -4.22
C SER A 77 24.45 12.29 -3.38
N VAL A 78 24.03 12.87 -2.25
CA VAL A 78 22.95 12.28 -1.42
C VAL A 78 21.62 12.32 -2.17
N LEU A 79 21.30 13.43 -2.84
CA LEU A 79 20.08 13.56 -3.63
C LEU A 79 20.07 12.62 -4.83
N GLU A 80 21.21 12.38 -5.49
CA GLU A 80 21.33 11.37 -6.55
C GLU A 80 21.03 9.96 -6.04
N LYS A 81 21.58 9.58 -4.87
CA LYS A 81 21.28 8.28 -4.25
C LYS A 81 19.80 8.16 -3.88
N ALA A 82 19.23 9.19 -3.27
CA ALA A 82 17.82 9.23 -2.93
C ALA A 82 16.92 9.14 -4.17
N SER A 83 17.25 9.90 -5.24
CA SER A 83 16.52 9.87 -6.50
C SER A 83 16.57 8.49 -7.15
N LYS A 84 17.72 7.81 -7.10
CA LYS A 84 17.81 6.43 -7.58
C LYS A 84 16.91 5.51 -6.79
N SER A 85 16.95 5.59 -5.45
CA SER A 85 16.07 4.77 -4.59
C SER A 85 14.58 5.03 -4.83
N VAL A 86 14.19 6.28 -5.15
CA VAL A 86 12.80 6.59 -5.55
C VAL A 86 12.43 5.83 -6.82
N TRP A 87 13.26 5.91 -7.86
CA TRP A 87 13.00 5.22 -9.13
C TRP A 87 12.96 3.71 -8.98
N ASP A 88 13.91 3.14 -8.23
CA ASP A 88 13.95 1.72 -7.92
C ASP A 88 12.64 1.28 -7.22
N LEU A 89 12.09 2.11 -6.33
CA LEU A 89 10.83 1.84 -5.65
C LEU A 89 9.60 1.95 -6.57
N ILE A 90 9.57 2.93 -7.47
CA ILE A 90 8.48 3.13 -8.43
C ILE A 90 8.46 2.03 -9.50
N LEU A 91 9.63 1.56 -9.92
CA LEU A 91 9.80 0.55 -10.96
C LEU A 91 9.78 -0.89 -10.42
N ASP A 92 9.71 -1.07 -9.11
CA ASP A 92 9.66 -2.39 -8.49
C ASP A 92 8.35 -3.12 -8.81
N ASN A 93 8.48 -4.33 -9.36
CA ASN A 93 7.34 -5.18 -9.72
C ASN A 93 6.80 -6.01 -8.55
N GLY A 94 7.46 -6.01 -7.39
CA GLY A 94 7.08 -6.81 -6.22
C GLY A 94 6.35 -6.04 -5.11
N GLY A 95 6.63 -4.74 -4.97
CA GLY A 95 6.18 -3.90 -3.87
C GLY A 95 5.39 -2.69 -4.36
N LEU A 96 5.89 -1.48 -4.05
CA LEU A 96 5.12 -0.26 -4.27
C LEU A 96 4.86 0.02 -5.76
N GLY A 97 5.80 -0.28 -6.66
CA GLY A 97 5.57 -0.13 -8.11
C GLY A 97 4.44 -1.02 -8.65
N LYS A 98 4.27 -2.22 -8.08
CA LYS A 98 3.10 -3.08 -8.34
C LYS A 98 1.81 -2.44 -7.84
N GLU A 99 1.79 -1.90 -6.61
CA GLU A 99 0.63 -1.19 -6.08
C GLU A 99 0.24 0.02 -6.97
N ILE A 100 1.23 0.77 -7.47
CA ILE A 100 1.02 1.89 -8.40
C ILE A 100 0.36 1.37 -9.68
N SER A 101 0.93 0.32 -10.28
CA SER A 101 0.41 -0.28 -11.53
C SER A 101 -1.02 -0.79 -11.37
N GLU A 102 -1.31 -1.51 -10.28
CA GLU A 102 -2.66 -2.00 -9.98
C GLU A 102 -3.66 -0.87 -9.73
N THR A 103 -3.21 0.23 -9.13
CA THR A 103 -4.06 1.40 -8.89
C THR A 103 -4.42 2.09 -10.20
N VAL A 104 -3.44 2.30 -11.08
CA VAL A 104 -3.67 2.85 -12.43
C VAL A 104 -4.62 1.96 -13.24
N GLU A 105 -4.37 0.65 -13.26
CA GLU A 105 -5.23 -0.32 -13.95
C GLU A 105 -6.66 -0.34 -13.41
N ARG A 106 -6.83 -0.24 -12.08
CA ARG A 106 -8.16 -0.16 -11.44
C ARG A 106 -8.92 1.08 -11.89
N VAL A 107 -8.27 2.24 -11.93
CA VAL A 107 -8.89 3.48 -12.42
C VAL A 107 -9.24 3.37 -13.89
N PHE A 108 -8.33 2.83 -14.71
CA PHE A 108 -8.60 2.58 -16.12
C PHE A 108 -9.80 1.66 -16.35
N CYS A 109 -9.89 0.54 -15.62
CA CYS A 109 -11.02 -0.39 -15.69
C CYS A 109 -12.34 0.28 -15.30
N ARG A 110 -12.33 1.09 -14.23
CA ARG A 110 -13.49 1.86 -13.78
C ARG A 110 -13.97 2.85 -14.85
N LEU A 111 -13.05 3.65 -15.40
CA LEU A 111 -13.38 4.62 -16.46
C LEU A 111 -13.87 3.91 -17.74
N SER A 112 -13.34 2.73 -18.04
CA SER A 112 -13.72 1.93 -19.20
C SER A 112 -15.03 1.14 -19.03
N GLY A 113 -15.70 1.24 -17.88
CA GLY A 113 -16.90 0.44 -17.58
C GLY A 113 -16.63 -1.06 -17.44
N ARG A 114 -15.37 -1.46 -17.23
CA ARG A 114 -14.93 -2.85 -17.02
C ARG A 114 -14.83 -3.24 -15.54
N GLU A 115 -15.21 -2.34 -14.65
CA GLU A 115 -15.25 -2.61 -13.22
C GLU A 115 -16.22 -3.76 -12.93
N ALA A 116 -15.74 -4.79 -12.24
CA ALA A 116 -16.57 -5.93 -11.85
C ALA A 116 -17.72 -5.41 -10.96
N PRO A 117 -18.98 -5.79 -11.23
CA PRO A 117 -20.11 -5.38 -10.40
C PRO A 117 -19.82 -5.67 -8.93
N LEU A 118 -19.89 -4.66 -8.07
CA LEU A 118 -19.72 -4.79 -6.61
C LEU A 118 -20.74 -5.75 -5.97
N PHE A 119 -21.78 -6.10 -6.72
CA PHE A 119 -22.77 -7.10 -6.38
C PHE A 119 -22.87 -8.12 -7.52
N PRO A 120 -22.89 -9.44 -7.24
CA PRO A 120 -23.14 -10.43 -8.28
C PRO A 120 -24.48 -10.12 -8.97
N PRO A 121 -24.63 -10.38 -10.28
CA PRO A 121 -25.90 -10.17 -10.96
C PRO A 121 -26.99 -10.95 -10.24
N ASP A 122 -28.06 -10.24 -9.87
CA ASP A 122 -29.19 -10.80 -9.15
C ASP A 122 -29.65 -12.09 -9.85
N ILE A 123 -29.65 -13.19 -9.10
CA ILE A 123 -30.01 -14.55 -9.56
C ILE A 123 -31.38 -14.54 -10.27
N VAL A 124 -32.24 -13.57 -9.95
CA VAL A 124 -33.54 -13.33 -10.56
C VAL A 124 -33.44 -13.13 -12.08
N THR A 125 -32.41 -12.43 -12.57
CA THR A 125 -32.23 -12.11 -14.00
C THR A 125 -31.75 -13.33 -14.82
N LEU A 126 -31.07 -14.28 -14.17
CA LEU A 126 -30.65 -15.54 -14.78
C LEU A 126 -31.82 -16.51 -14.94
N ILE A 127 -32.73 -16.57 -13.95
CA ILE A 127 -33.90 -17.44 -13.96
C ILE A 127 -34.90 -17.04 -15.06
N GLU A 128 -35.07 -15.74 -15.33
CA GLU A 128 -35.96 -15.27 -16.42
C GLU A 128 -35.42 -15.65 -17.80
N LYS A 129 -34.11 -15.53 -18.04
CA LYS A 129 -33.47 -15.93 -19.32
C LYS A 129 -33.48 -17.45 -19.54
N GLU A 130 -33.54 -18.24 -18.48
CA GLU A 130 -33.62 -19.71 -18.58
C GLU A 130 -35.07 -20.17 -18.84
N LYS A 131 -36.06 -19.47 -18.30
CA LYS A 131 -37.49 -19.74 -18.54
C LYS A 131 -37.94 -19.48 -19.98
N GLU A 132 -37.30 -18.55 -20.69
CA GLU A 132 -37.58 -18.32 -22.12
C GLU A 132 -37.02 -19.43 -23.03
N ARG A 133 -35.95 -20.14 -22.61
CA ARG A 133 -35.36 -21.23 -23.42
C ARG A 133 -36.09 -22.57 -23.33
N ILE A 134 -36.92 -22.78 -22.30
CA ILE A 134 -37.57 -24.08 -22.05
C ILE A 134 -38.93 -24.21 -22.76
N LYS A 135 -39.51 -23.12 -23.29
CA LYS A 135 -40.85 -23.15 -23.92
C LYS A 135 -40.87 -23.53 -25.40
N GLY A 136 -39.74 -23.95 -25.98
CA GLY A 136 -39.55 -24.10 -27.43
C GLY A 136 -39.36 -25.50 -28.00
N SER A 137 -39.30 -26.57 -27.21
CA SER A 137 -39.11 -27.93 -27.77
C SER A 137 -39.81 -29.02 -26.96
N GLU A 138 -41.12 -29.12 -27.11
CA GLU A 138 -41.81 -30.40 -26.95
C GLU A 138 -41.86 -31.10 -28.32
N GLU A 139 -41.77 -32.43 -28.30
CA GLU A 139 -41.78 -33.41 -29.41
C GLU A 139 -40.44 -33.81 -30.03
N SER A 140 -39.81 -34.86 -29.50
CA SER A 140 -39.76 -36.18 -30.17
C SER A 140 -39.13 -37.27 -29.27
N LYS A 141 -39.49 -38.53 -29.55
CA LYS A 141 -39.60 -39.68 -28.65
C LYS A 141 -38.64 -40.81 -29.09
N GLY A 142 -38.02 -41.52 -28.14
CA GLY A 142 -37.38 -42.86 -28.31
C GLY A 142 -36.03 -43.00 -27.57
N LYS A 143 -35.95 -43.70 -26.42
CA LYS A 143 -35.55 -45.14 -26.20
C LYS A 143 -34.11 -45.45 -26.65
N GLU A 144 -33.18 -46.10 -25.94
CA GLU A 144 -33.10 -46.97 -24.74
C GLU A 144 -31.62 -46.89 -24.18
N LYS A 145 -31.39 -46.85 -22.85
CA LYS A 145 -30.69 -47.86 -21.96
C LYS A 145 -29.36 -48.43 -22.50
N GLU A 146 -28.24 -48.54 -21.76
CA GLU A 146 -28.01 -49.12 -20.40
C GLU A 146 -26.75 -48.56 -19.68
N ASN A 147 -26.81 -48.62 -18.34
CA ASN A 147 -25.81 -48.84 -17.26
C ASN A 147 -24.36 -49.20 -17.64
N GLU A 148 -23.29 -49.02 -16.85
CA GLU A 148 -23.04 -48.74 -15.42
C GLU A 148 -21.53 -48.39 -15.32
N ASN A 149 -21.12 -47.49 -14.42
CA ASN A 149 -20.20 -47.79 -13.32
C ASN A 149 -19.68 -46.49 -12.67
N GLU A 150 -19.68 -46.50 -11.35
CA GLU A 150 -19.52 -45.40 -10.42
C GLU A 150 -18.05 -45.21 -10.02
N HIS A 151 -17.61 -43.97 -9.82
CA HIS A 151 -16.83 -43.60 -8.64
C HIS A 151 -16.74 -42.08 -8.52
N SER A 152 -17.27 -41.51 -7.42
CA SER A 152 -16.70 -40.38 -6.69
C SER A 152 -17.66 -39.96 -5.57
N ASP A 153 -17.36 -40.42 -4.36
CA ASP A 153 -18.06 -40.09 -3.14
C ASP A 153 -18.10 -38.58 -2.87
N SER A 154 -19.31 -38.05 -2.77
CA SER A 154 -19.57 -36.78 -2.07
C SER A 154 -20.52 -37.08 -0.91
N THR A 155 -20.05 -36.92 0.33
CA THR A 155 -20.90 -36.96 1.51
C THR A 155 -20.95 -35.57 2.14
N SER A 156 -22.06 -34.90 1.86
CA SER A 156 -22.54 -33.76 2.62
C SER A 156 -22.96 -34.21 4.03
N LYS A 157 -22.53 -33.51 5.09
CA LYS A 157 -23.16 -33.63 6.41
C LYS A 157 -23.33 -32.28 7.10
N LYS A 158 -24.58 -32.02 7.46
CA LYS A 158 -25.17 -30.79 8.01
C LYS A 158 -24.67 -30.44 9.42
N ARG A 159 -24.57 -29.12 9.67
CA ARG A 159 -24.87 -28.34 10.90
C ARG A 159 -24.53 -28.93 12.28
N LYS A 160 -23.85 -28.13 13.11
CA LYS A 160 -24.46 -27.54 14.31
C LYS A 160 -23.71 -26.32 14.85
N PHE A 161 -24.51 -25.34 15.24
CA PHE A 161 -24.21 -24.16 16.04
C PHE A 161 -24.47 -24.54 17.51
N ASP A 162 -23.56 -24.20 18.42
CA ASP A 162 -23.83 -24.09 19.85
C ASP A 162 -22.95 -22.97 20.46
N GLN A 163 -23.50 -22.34 21.49
CA GLN A 163 -23.27 -20.99 21.98
C GLN A 163 -22.84 -20.99 23.47
N MET A 164 -22.18 -19.91 23.92
CA MET A 164 -21.86 -19.48 25.31
C MET A 164 -20.72 -20.26 26.01
N ASN A 165 -19.79 -19.65 26.76
CA ASN A 165 -20.00 -18.66 27.81
C ASN A 165 -18.80 -17.73 28.03
N SER A 166 -19.13 -16.58 28.62
CA SER A 166 -18.29 -15.55 29.22
C SER A 166 -17.43 -16.03 30.40
N GLU A 167 -16.23 -15.48 30.55
CA GLU A 167 -15.77 -15.05 31.88
C GLU A 167 -14.68 -13.97 31.79
N GLU A 168 -14.96 -12.90 32.53
CA GLU A 168 -14.21 -11.69 32.80
C GLU A 168 -13.33 -11.94 34.04
N GLY A 169 -12.10 -11.41 34.07
CA GLY A 169 -11.31 -11.44 35.30
C GLY A 169 -9.84 -11.03 35.19
N ALA A 170 -9.59 -9.77 35.60
CA ALA A 170 -8.44 -9.29 36.38
C ALA A 170 -7.01 -9.42 35.79
N GLU A 171 -6.39 -8.30 35.38
CA GLU A 171 -5.53 -7.42 36.22
C GLU A 171 -4.16 -8.04 36.55
N GLU A 172 -3.09 -7.55 35.90
CA GLU A 172 -1.88 -7.15 36.64
C GLU A 172 -1.05 -6.15 35.82
N VAL A 173 -1.15 -4.88 36.22
CA VAL A 173 -0.33 -3.76 35.74
C VAL A 173 0.78 -3.55 36.77
N ALA A 174 2.04 -3.80 36.40
CA ALA A 174 3.19 -3.44 37.22
C ALA A 174 4.32 -2.86 36.35
N SER A 175 4.35 -1.54 36.24
CA SER A 175 5.55 -0.80 35.82
C SER A 175 5.68 0.45 36.68
N ARG A 176 6.28 0.27 37.86
CA ARG A 176 6.82 1.35 38.69
C ARG A 176 8.16 1.79 38.11
N SER A 177 8.23 3.01 37.58
CA SER A 177 9.44 3.84 37.68
C SER A 177 9.07 5.30 37.36
N SER A 178 8.85 6.09 38.41
CA SER A 178 8.74 7.54 38.31
C SER A 178 9.94 8.13 39.03
N ASN A 179 10.91 8.61 38.27
CA ASN A 179 11.94 9.53 38.76
C ASN A 179 11.50 10.97 38.44
N PRO A 180 11.69 11.94 39.35
CA PRO A 180 11.28 13.31 39.15
C PRO A 180 12.27 14.10 38.28
N PRO A 181 11.84 15.17 37.60
CA PRO A 181 12.75 16.08 36.91
C PRO A 181 13.40 17.04 37.93
N ALA A 182 14.72 17.09 37.92
CA ALA A 182 15.48 18.15 38.59
C ALA A 182 15.24 19.47 37.84
N MET A 183 14.64 20.45 38.52
CA MET A 183 14.57 21.82 38.03
C MET A 183 15.91 22.51 38.22
N LEU A 184 16.35 23.19 37.16
CA LEU A 184 17.52 24.05 37.07
C LEU A 184 17.03 25.49 36.88
N ASN A 185 17.82 26.45 37.39
CA ASN A 185 17.69 27.92 37.37
C ASN A 185 17.11 28.49 38.69
N ASP A 186 17.59 29.59 39.28
CA ASP A 186 18.42 30.71 38.82
C ASP A 186 19.01 31.45 40.03
N SER A 187 20.22 32.01 39.90
CA SER A 187 20.64 33.28 40.55
C SER A 187 22.11 33.54 40.27
N SER A 188 22.40 34.06 39.07
CA SER A 188 23.65 34.79 38.84
C SER A 188 23.45 36.27 39.14
N LYS A 189 24.25 36.70 40.12
CA LYS A 189 24.36 38.01 40.72
C LYS A 189 25.09 38.98 39.77
N ILE A 190 24.52 40.17 39.63
CA ILE A 190 25.08 41.35 38.94
C ILE A 190 26.30 41.88 39.72
N PRO A 191 27.31 42.40 39.02
CA PRO A 191 27.92 43.68 39.40
C PRO A 191 27.61 44.79 38.39
#